data_AF-A0A4Y7PTF5-F1
#
_entry.id   AF-A0A4Y7PTF5-F1
#
_cell.length_a   1.000
_cell.length_b   1.000
_cell.length_c   1.000
_cell.angle_alpha   90.00
_cell.angle_beta   90.00
_cell.angle_gamma   90.00
#
_symmetry.space_group_name_H-M   'P 1'
#
loop_
_entity.id
_entity.type
_entity.pdbx_description
1 polymer ?
#
loop_
_entity_poly.entity_id
_entity_poly.type
_entity_poly.pdbx_seq_one_letter_code
_entity_poly.pdbx_strand_id
1 'polypeptide(L)'
;MRRRSVVGIHALGCRHEEDVRRALLDADLHAVLAEIATKQESVTVRLNSTVVGVDPELPSVTLASGEVVKGDLVIGADGLKSIVRNIVIGHPECPIATGDSAYRAVISTVFIAKDLELMAFFRASDTNGWLSGTQHVVAYEVRAKKELNLVLVHQDDESVESWTAVSDAKKMMLEFSGFEPRVQKIIAQIKTPLTWRLVDRNPLETWVQPRGRVTLLGDACHPILPHRALGTVMAIEDAAALGNILSHLSSQDQLPVFLKTYQSIRHRLASAAQAISRMSKQLLQIPPAPHDAAMRVMKGEDAIKHVEKDLDGGFAPLRTYAVVNDTPGADEQKEIESLLCDVDEAVDKWWAEEGERIVGGTGSKGA
;
A
#
# COMPACT_ATOMS: atom_id res chain seq x y z
N MET A 1 -21.17 15.26 -31.84
CA MET A 1 -20.37 14.17 -31.27
C MET A 1 -18.90 14.59 -31.24
N ARG A 2 -18.41 15.19 -30.15
CA ARG A 2 -16.99 15.50 -29.98
C ARG A 2 -16.29 14.23 -29.48
N ARG A 3 -15.31 13.72 -30.25
CA ARG A 3 -14.47 12.58 -29.85
C ARG A 3 -13.74 12.96 -28.56
N ARG A 4 -13.91 12.17 -27.50
CA ARG A 4 -13.12 12.25 -26.27
C ARG A 4 -11.75 11.67 -26.59
N SER A 5 -10.77 12.53 -26.90
CA SER A 5 -9.41 12.10 -27.16
C SER A 5 -8.70 11.99 -25.81
N VAL A 6 -8.75 10.82 -25.18
CA VAL A 6 -7.78 10.46 -24.13
C VAL A 6 -6.45 10.18 -24.84
N VAL A 7 -5.33 10.61 -24.28
CA VAL A 7 -4.01 10.33 -24.84
C VAL A 7 -3.14 9.77 -23.72
N GLY A 8 -2.52 8.62 -23.97
CA GLY A 8 -1.69 7.91 -23.00
C GLY A 8 -0.51 8.73 -22.51
N ILE A 9 -0.19 8.52 -21.25
CA ILE A 9 0.79 9.28 -20.50
C ILE A 9 1.93 8.34 -20.15
N HIS A 10 3.13 8.73 -20.58
CA HIS A 10 4.35 8.05 -20.18
C HIS A 10 4.72 8.51 -18.77
N ALA A 11 4.85 7.57 -17.83
CA ALA A 11 5.77 7.80 -16.73
C ALA A 11 7.18 7.60 -17.31
N LEU A 12 7.90 8.69 -17.54
CA LEU A 12 9.30 8.64 -17.96
C LEU A 12 10.12 8.03 -16.82
N GLY A 13 10.47 6.75 -16.97
CA GLY A 13 11.38 6.04 -16.07
C GLY A 13 12.81 6.59 -16.19
N CYS A 14 13.54 6.59 -15.07
CA CYS A 14 14.98 6.85 -15.03
C CYS A 14 15.72 5.95 -16.01
N ARG A 15 16.60 6.55 -16.83
CA ARG A 15 17.54 5.83 -17.71
C ARG A 15 18.83 5.49 -16.96
N HIS A 16 18.76 4.63 -15.95
CA HIS A 16 19.97 4.03 -15.38
C HIS A 16 19.90 2.52 -15.49
N GLU A 17 20.87 1.96 -16.23
CA GLU A 17 21.01 0.55 -16.62
C GLU A 17 21.30 -0.40 -15.45
N GLU A 18 21.40 0.08 -14.20
CA GLU A 18 21.84 -0.72 -13.05
C GLU A 18 20.76 -1.01 -11.99
N ASP A 19 19.64 -0.30 -11.98
CA ASP A 19 18.54 -0.57 -11.03
C ASP A 19 17.51 -1.52 -11.64
N VAL A 20 17.65 -2.82 -11.37
CA VAL A 20 16.63 -3.81 -11.73
C VAL A 20 15.40 -3.64 -10.84
N ARG A 21 14.56 -2.64 -11.13
CA ARG A 21 13.22 -2.52 -10.52
C ARG A 21 12.38 -3.71 -10.99
N ARG A 22 12.17 -4.70 -10.11
CA ARG A 22 11.28 -5.84 -10.39
C ARG A 22 9.94 -5.60 -9.76
N ALA A 23 8.93 -5.30 -10.57
CA ALA A 23 7.54 -5.45 -10.13
C ALA A 23 7.25 -6.94 -9.95
N LEU A 24 6.95 -7.34 -8.71
CA LEU A 24 6.51 -8.69 -8.37
C LEU A 24 5.00 -8.69 -8.20
N LEU A 25 4.37 -9.78 -8.62
CA LEU A 25 2.99 -10.05 -8.22
C LEU A 25 2.99 -10.48 -6.76
N ASP A 26 1.95 -10.05 -6.03
CA ASP A 26 1.78 -10.34 -4.60
C ASP A 26 1.87 -11.84 -4.30
N ALA A 27 1.25 -12.67 -5.16
CA ALA A 27 1.31 -14.12 -5.05
C ALA A 27 2.73 -14.70 -5.18
N ASP A 28 3.57 -14.12 -6.04
CA ASP A 28 4.94 -14.59 -6.25
C ASP A 28 5.81 -14.21 -5.03
N LEU A 29 5.64 -13.01 -4.47
CA LEU A 29 6.31 -12.58 -3.24
C LEU A 29 5.88 -13.44 -2.04
N HIS A 30 4.58 -13.65 -1.86
CA HIS A 30 4.05 -14.49 -0.79
C HIS A 30 4.56 -15.92 -0.87
N ALA A 31 4.67 -16.50 -2.07
CA ALA A 31 5.20 -17.84 -2.25
C ALA A 31 6.66 -17.95 -1.78
N VAL A 32 7.51 -16.98 -2.16
CA VAL A 32 8.92 -16.95 -1.73
C VAL A 32 9.02 -16.77 -0.21
N LEU A 33 8.25 -15.84 0.37
CA LEU A 33 8.26 -15.61 1.82
C LEU A 33 7.76 -16.84 2.59
N ALA A 34 6.71 -17.52 2.11
CA ALA A 34 6.21 -18.75 2.71
C ALA A 34 7.23 -19.88 2.64
N GLU A 35 7.94 -20.02 1.52
CA GLU A 35 9.02 -21.00 1.37
C GLU A 35 10.17 -20.73 2.36
N ILE A 36 10.58 -19.46 2.50
CA ILE A 36 11.63 -19.08 3.46
C ILE A 36 11.16 -19.35 4.90
N ALA A 37 9.94 -18.94 5.25
CA ALA A 37 9.39 -19.10 6.59
C ALA A 37 9.25 -20.58 6.99
N THR A 38 8.75 -21.42 6.10
CA THR A 38 8.55 -22.86 6.39
C THR A 38 9.84 -23.67 6.49
N LYS A 39 10.98 -23.13 6.05
CA LYS A 39 12.30 -23.73 6.25
C LYS A 39 12.91 -23.41 7.62
N GLN A 40 12.34 -22.47 8.37
CA GLN A 40 12.82 -22.11 9.71
C GLN A 40 12.19 -23.04 10.76
N GLU A 41 13.02 -23.67 11.58
CA GLU A 41 12.53 -24.57 12.65
C GLU A 41 11.69 -23.85 13.71
N SER A 42 11.94 -22.55 13.90
CA SER A 42 11.23 -21.70 14.86
C SER A 42 9.86 -21.21 14.37
N VAL A 43 9.50 -21.47 13.10
CA VAL A 43 8.26 -20.97 12.49
C VAL A 43 7.31 -22.11 12.20
N THR A 44 6.13 -22.07 12.81
CA THR A 44 5.03 -23.01 12.50
C THR A 44 3.95 -22.29 11.70
N VAL A 45 3.74 -22.71 10.45
CA VAL A 45 2.67 -22.18 9.59
C VAL A 45 1.45 -23.09 9.63
N ARG A 46 0.30 -22.54 10.05
CA ARG A 46 -0.98 -23.25 10.11
C ARG A 46 -1.98 -22.65 9.13
N LEU A 47 -2.18 -23.30 7.99
CA LEU A 47 -3.21 -22.91 7.02
C LEU A 47 -4.60 -23.37 7.49
N ASN A 48 -5.65 -22.83 6.86
CA ASN A 48 -7.05 -23.13 7.19
C ASN A 48 -7.39 -22.93 8.69
N SER A 49 -6.67 -22.03 9.35
CA SER A 49 -6.77 -21.74 10.78
C SER A 49 -7.33 -20.34 10.97
N THR A 50 -8.59 -20.13 10.60
CA THR A 50 -9.25 -18.81 10.69
C THR A 50 -9.38 -18.38 12.15
N VAL A 51 -8.77 -17.25 12.51
CA VAL A 51 -8.93 -16.64 13.83
C VAL A 51 -10.29 -15.93 13.90
N VAL A 52 -11.06 -16.18 14.96
CA VAL A 52 -12.40 -15.61 15.18
C VAL A 52 -12.51 -14.84 16.50
N GLY A 53 -11.50 -14.91 17.37
CA GLY A 53 -11.45 -14.18 18.62
C GLY A 53 -10.03 -14.00 19.13
N VAL A 54 -9.82 -12.95 19.92
CA VAL A 54 -8.53 -12.64 20.56
C VAL A 54 -8.81 -12.26 22.02
N ASP A 55 -8.07 -12.86 22.94
CA ASP A 55 -8.04 -12.45 24.34
C ASP A 55 -6.76 -11.65 24.58
N PRO A 56 -6.85 -10.33 24.86
CA PRO A 56 -5.67 -9.49 25.11
C PRO A 56 -5.15 -9.56 26.56
N GLU A 57 -5.93 -10.06 27.52
CA GLU A 57 -5.51 -10.17 28.93
C GLU A 57 -4.64 -11.40 29.15
N LEU A 58 -5.04 -12.51 28.51
CA LEU A 58 -4.26 -13.73 28.38
C LEU A 58 -3.96 -13.94 26.88
N PRO A 59 -2.87 -13.35 26.35
CA PRO A 59 -2.62 -13.26 24.91
C PRO A 59 -2.83 -14.60 24.21
N SER A 60 -3.96 -14.69 23.50
CA SER A 60 -4.36 -15.91 22.81
C SER A 60 -5.34 -15.60 21.68
N VAL A 61 -5.41 -16.52 20.74
CA VAL A 61 -6.33 -16.47 19.61
C VAL A 61 -7.24 -17.70 19.62
N THR A 62 -8.52 -17.49 19.37
CA THR A 62 -9.50 -18.56 19.19
C THR A 62 -9.70 -18.80 17.70
N LEU A 63 -9.52 -20.05 17.27
CA LEU A 63 -9.75 -20.47 15.90
C LEU A 63 -11.23 -20.82 15.68
N ALA A 64 -11.69 -20.77 14.42
CA ALA A 64 -13.04 -21.19 14.04
C ALA A 64 -13.35 -22.65 14.40
N SER A 65 -12.33 -23.49 14.58
CA SER A 65 -12.46 -24.86 15.08
C SER A 65 -12.81 -24.95 16.58
N GLY A 66 -12.72 -23.84 17.31
CA GLY A 66 -12.85 -23.76 18.77
C GLY A 66 -11.53 -23.95 19.53
N GLU A 67 -10.43 -24.26 18.83
CA GLU A 67 -9.10 -24.34 19.44
C GLU A 67 -8.62 -22.96 19.92
N VAL A 68 -8.00 -22.91 21.09
CA VAL A 68 -7.37 -21.71 21.64
C VAL A 68 -5.86 -21.88 21.59
N VAL A 69 -5.20 -21.00 20.85
CA VAL A 69 -3.73 -20.94 20.75
C VAL A 69 -3.23 -19.82 21.63
N LYS A 70 -2.38 -20.16 22.61
CA LYS A 70 -1.80 -19.21 23.56
C LYS A 70 -0.41 -18.77 23.09
N GLY A 71 -0.03 -17.54 23.41
CA GLY A 71 1.30 -17.00 23.17
C GLY A 71 1.61 -15.85 24.13
N ASP A 72 2.81 -15.29 24.04
CA ASP A 72 3.21 -14.16 24.89
C ASP A 72 2.82 -12.80 24.30
N LEU A 73 2.67 -12.77 22.97
CA LEU A 73 2.35 -11.62 22.13
C LEU A 73 1.45 -12.09 20.96
N VAL A 74 0.43 -11.28 20.63
CA VAL A 74 -0.36 -11.44 19.40
C VAL A 74 -0.07 -10.28 18.45
N ILE A 75 0.27 -10.57 17.20
CA ILE A 75 0.49 -9.57 16.15
C ILE A 75 -0.67 -9.67 15.15
N GLY A 76 -1.47 -8.62 15.06
CA GLY A 76 -2.53 -8.48 14.08
C GLY A 76 -1.98 -8.08 12.72
N ALA A 77 -1.76 -9.06 11.86
CA ALA A 77 -1.43 -8.87 10.44
C ALA A 77 -2.56 -9.43 9.53
N ASP A 78 -3.80 -9.36 10.01
CA ASP A 78 -5.02 -9.91 9.40
C ASP A 78 -5.68 -8.95 8.39
N GLY A 79 -4.93 -7.95 7.93
CA GLY A 79 -5.27 -7.10 6.80
C GLY A 79 -6.42 -6.13 7.03
N LEU A 80 -6.97 -5.61 5.94
CA LEU A 80 -7.92 -4.50 5.97
C LEU A 80 -9.20 -4.78 6.78
N LYS A 81 -9.66 -6.04 6.85
CA LYS A 81 -10.83 -6.46 7.62
C LYS A 81 -10.47 -6.93 9.04
N SER A 82 -9.34 -6.47 9.56
CA SER A 82 -8.78 -6.90 10.83
C SER A 82 -9.79 -6.92 11.96
N ILE A 83 -9.92 -8.08 12.60
CA ILE A 83 -10.63 -8.21 13.88
C ILE A 83 -9.74 -7.82 15.04
N VAL A 84 -8.41 -8.01 14.90
CA VAL A 84 -7.42 -7.66 15.92
C VAL A 84 -7.39 -6.14 16.14
N ARG A 85 -7.54 -5.36 15.07
CA ARG A 85 -7.62 -3.90 15.14
C ARG A 85 -8.70 -3.42 16.10
N ASN A 86 -9.90 -4.01 16.03
CA ASN A 86 -11.02 -3.65 16.91
C ASN A 86 -10.71 -3.92 18.39
N ILE A 87 -9.88 -4.93 18.68
CA ILE A 87 -9.42 -5.25 20.04
C ILE A 87 -8.40 -4.23 20.53
N VAL A 88 -7.47 -3.81 19.66
CA VAL A 88 -6.44 -2.82 19.99
C VAL A 88 -7.06 -1.45 20.27
N ILE A 89 -7.98 -0.99 19.43
CA ILE A 89 -8.62 0.33 19.59
C ILE A 89 -9.84 0.31 20.53
N GLY A 90 -10.31 -0.88 20.92
CA GLY A 90 -11.41 -1.06 21.87
C GLY A 90 -12.82 -0.81 21.32
N HIS A 91 -12.96 -0.54 20.02
CA HIS A 91 -14.25 -0.39 19.36
C HIS A 91 -14.19 -0.85 17.89
N PRO A 92 -15.33 -1.21 17.27
CA PRO A 92 -15.38 -1.42 15.83
C PRO A 92 -15.03 -0.12 15.09
N GLU A 93 -14.19 -0.21 14.06
CA GLU A 93 -13.92 0.91 13.17
C GLU A 93 -14.43 0.58 11.75
N CYS A 94 -15.25 1.47 11.21
CA CYS A 94 -15.79 1.32 9.86
C CYS A 94 -14.83 1.92 8.81
N PRO A 95 -14.63 1.25 7.67
CA PRO A 95 -13.86 1.82 6.57
C PRO A 95 -14.59 3.02 5.96
N ILE A 96 -13.83 3.99 5.46
CA ILE A 96 -14.32 5.16 4.74
C ILE A 96 -14.42 4.79 3.27
N ALA A 97 -15.63 4.80 2.71
CA ALA A 97 -15.81 4.57 1.28
C ALA A 97 -15.15 5.71 0.49
N THR A 98 -14.26 5.37 -0.46
CA THR A 98 -13.64 6.40 -1.30
C THR A 98 -14.55 6.88 -2.42
N GLY A 99 -15.58 6.08 -2.78
CA GLY A 99 -16.38 6.29 -3.99
C GLY A 99 -15.75 5.72 -5.27
N ASP A 100 -14.59 5.06 -5.16
CA ASP A 100 -13.91 4.43 -6.29
C ASP A 100 -13.83 2.91 -6.10
N SER A 101 -13.87 2.20 -7.22
CA SER A 101 -13.58 0.78 -7.35
C SER A 101 -12.48 0.59 -8.39
N ALA A 102 -11.82 -0.57 -8.36
CA ALA A 102 -10.75 -0.87 -9.28
C ALA A 102 -10.88 -2.27 -9.86
N TYR A 103 -10.72 -2.38 -11.18
CA TYR A 103 -10.50 -3.64 -11.85
C TYR A 103 -9.01 -4.03 -11.81
N ARG A 104 -8.70 -5.29 -11.54
CA ARG A 104 -7.38 -5.91 -11.77
C ARG A 104 -7.49 -6.98 -12.81
N ALA A 105 -6.46 -7.05 -13.64
CA ALA A 105 -6.22 -8.17 -14.52
C ALA A 105 -4.72 -8.38 -14.71
N VAL A 106 -4.36 -9.63 -14.96
CA VAL A 106 -3.04 -9.99 -15.49
C VAL A 106 -3.28 -10.68 -16.82
N ILE A 107 -2.64 -10.18 -17.88
CA ILE A 107 -2.78 -10.71 -19.25
C ILE A 107 -1.42 -11.05 -19.84
N SER A 108 -1.37 -11.99 -20.77
CA SER A 108 -0.12 -12.31 -21.48
C SER A 108 0.29 -11.17 -22.42
N THR A 109 1.59 -10.86 -22.52
CA THR A 109 2.12 -9.85 -23.46
C THR A 109 2.23 -10.35 -24.91
N VAL A 110 1.84 -11.59 -25.21
CA VAL A 110 1.96 -12.18 -26.56
C VAL A 110 1.22 -11.37 -27.63
N PHE A 111 0.10 -10.71 -27.30
CA PHE A 111 -0.62 -9.85 -28.24
C PHE A 111 0.11 -8.53 -28.52
N ILE A 112 0.87 -8.01 -27.55
CA ILE A 112 1.65 -6.78 -27.70
C ILE A 112 2.68 -6.97 -28.81
N ALA A 113 3.38 -8.11 -28.82
CA ALA A 113 4.39 -8.43 -29.84
C ALA A 113 3.85 -8.49 -31.29
N LYS A 114 2.53 -8.53 -31.48
CA LYS A 114 1.87 -8.56 -32.80
C LYS A 114 1.36 -7.18 -33.24
N ASP A 115 1.48 -6.17 -32.39
CA ASP A 115 1.02 -4.81 -32.64
C ASP A 115 2.19 -3.83 -32.51
N LEU A 116 2.65 -3.28 -33.64
CA LEU A 116 3.82 -2.39 -33.69
C LEU A 116 3.67 -1.14 -32.82
N GLU A 117 2.44 -0.63 -32.69
CA GLU A 117 2.14 0.56 -31.89
C GLU A 117 2.26 0.26 -30.39
N LEU A 118 1.68 -0.86 -29.94
CA LEU A 118 1.82 -1.30 -28.55
C LEU A 118 3.26 -1.69 -28.22
N MET A 119 3.96 -2.37 -29.12
CA MET A 119 5.37 -2.69 -28.95
C MET A 119 6.23 -1.45 -28.74
N ALA A 120 6.08 -0.43 -29.61
CA ALA A 120 6.85 0.80 -29.49
C ALA A 120 6.55 1.51 -28.16
N PHE A 121 5.28 1.48 -27.73
CA PHE A 121 4.84 2.11 -26.49
C PHE A 121 5.43 1.44 -25.24
N PHE A 122 5.31 0.12 -25.09
CA PHE A 122 5.83 -0.61 -23.92
C PHE A 122 7.36 -0.74 -23.89
N ARG A 123 8.05 -0.53 -25.02
CA ARG A 123 9.52 -0.40 -25.03
C ARG A 123 10.00 0.93 -24.45
N ALA A 124 9.17 1.97 -24.48
CA ALA A 124 9.55 3.30 -24.00
C ALA A 124 9.45 3.43 -22.47
N SER A 125 8.61 2.62 -21.81
CA SER A 125 8.49 2.61 -20.36
C SER A 125 7.92 1.29 -19.84
N ASP A 126 8.47 0.82 -18.71
CA ASP A 126 8.01 -0.37 -17.99
C ASP A 126 6.72 -0.13 -17.18
N THR A 127 6.32 1.14 -16.97
CA THR A 127 5.08 1.52 -16.28
C THR A 127 4.36 2.62 -17.05
N ASN A 128 3.07 2.40 -17.33
CA ASN A 128 2.28 3.24 -18.23
C ASN A 128 0.97 3.63 -17.58
N GLY A 129 0.55 4.89 -17.76
CA GLY A 129 -0.65 5.46 -17.17
C GLY A 129 -1.56 6.11 -18.21
N TRP A 130 -2.86 6.01 -18.00
CA TRP A 130 -3.86 6.77 -18.76
C TRP A 130 -4.86 7.39 -17.80
N LEU A 131 -5.09 8.70 -17.91
CA LEU A 131 -6.05 9.42 -17.07
C LEU A 131 -7.21 9.94 -17.92
N SER A 132 -8.42 9.88 -17.38
CA SER A 132 -9.62 10.44 -18.03
C SER A 132 -10.70 10.79 -17.00
N GLY A 133 -10.81 12.08 -16.63
CA GLY A 133 -11.80 12.52 -15.65
C GLY A 133 -11.57 11.85 -14.29
N THR A 134 -12.54 11.05 -13.85
CA THR A 134 -12.48 10.27 -12.60
C THR A 134 -11.92 8.86 -12.79
N GLN A 135 -11.60 8.46 -14.03
CA GLN A 135 -11.09 7.13 -14.36
C GLN A 135 -9.60 7.19 -14.64
N HIS A 136 -8.89 6.12 -14.27
CA HIS A 136 -7.50 5.95 -14.69
C HIS A 136 -7.11 4.49 -14.86
N VAL A 137 -6.12 4.26 -15.73
CA VAL A 137 -5.55 2.94 -16.01
C VAL A 137 -4.06 2.99 -15.74
N VAL A 138 -3.54 1.99 -15.02
CA VAL A 138 -2.11 1.76 -14.83
C VAL A 138 -1.77 0.37 -15.37
N ALA A 139 -0.73 0.29 -16.18
CA ALA A 139 -0.23 -0.95 -16.77
C ALA A 139 1.28 -1.07 -16.61
N TYR A 140 1.76 -2.22 -16.11
CA TYR A 140 3.19 -2.49 -16.00
C TYR A 140 3.52 -3.96 -16.24
N GLU A 141 4.71 -4.19 -16.80
CA GLU A 141 5.19 -5.52 -17.16
C GLU A 141 5.67 -6.30 -15.92
N VAL A 142 5.27 -7.56 -15.80
CA VAL A 142 5.65 -8.47 -14.70
C VAL A 142 6.17 -9.80 -15.26
N ARG A 143 6.76 -10.64 -14.39
CA ARG A 143 7.29 -11.97 -14.73
C ARG A 143 8.21 -11.96 -15.97
N ALA A 144 9.23 -11.12 -15.92
CA ALA A 144 10.18 -10.90 -17.02
C ALA A 144 9.49 -10.52 -18.33
N LYS A 145 8.54 -9.57 -18.26
CA LYS A 145 7.80 -9.00 -19.40
C LYS A 145 6.91 -9.99 -20.17
N LYS A 146 6.62 -11.16 -19.58
CA LYS A 146 5.73 -12.17 -20.18
C LYS A 146 4.25 -11.88 -19.91
N GLU A 147 3.98 -11.11 -18.86
CA GLU A 147 2.64 -10.72 -18.44
C GLU A 147 2.58 -9.22 -18.19
N LEU A 148 1.39 -8.65 -18.36
CA LEU A 148 1.06 -7.26 -18.10
C LEU A 148 0.04 -7.20 -16.96
N ASN A 149 0.42 -6.57 -15.85
CA ASN A 149 -0.50 -6.28 -14.77
C ASN A 149 -1.25 -4.97 -15.07
N LEU A 150 -2.55 -4.97 -14.80
CA LEU A 150 -3.46 -3.88 -15.11
C LEU A 150 -4.27 -3.52 -13.87
N VAL A 151 -4.36 -2.22 -13.59
CA VAL A 151 -5.26 -1.64 -12.59
C VAL A 151 -6.09 -0.55 -13.26
N LEU A 152 -7.41 -0.69 -13.25
CA LEU A 152 -8.32 0.26 -13.87
C LEU A 152 -9.29 0.80 -12.83
N VAL A 153 -9.07 2.05 -12.40
CA VAL A 153 -9.91 2.71 -11.39
C VAL A 153 -11.09 3.39 -12.07
N HIS A 154 -12.26 3.19 -11.50
CA HIS A 154 -13.53 3.74 -11.92
C HIS A 154 -14.36 4.16 -10.70
N GLN A 155 -15.44 4.92 -10.93
CA GLN A 155 -16.38 5.22 -9.87
C GLN A 155 -17.11 3.95 -9.43
N ASP A 156 -17.19 3.76 -8.13
CA ASP A 156 -17.90 2.65 -7.53
C ASP A 156 -19.41 2.77 -7.82
N ASP A 157 -20.05 1.66 -8.16
CA ASP A 157 -21.49 1.61 -8.44
C ASP A 157 -22.29 0.95 -7.30
N GLU A 158 -21.63 0.79 -6.14
CA GLU A 158 -22.16 0.21 -4.90
C GLU A 158 -22.65 -1.24 -5.04
N SER A 159 -22.34 -1.92 -6.14
CA SER A 159 -23.05 -3.15 -6.52
C SER A 159 -22.61 -4.43 -5.79
N VAL A 160 -21.39 -4.53 -5.22
CA VAL A 160 -20.97 -5.70 -4.39
C VAL A 160 -19.74 -5.37 -3.49
N GLU A 161 -19.79 -5.70 -2.19
CA GLU A 161 -18.60 -5.72 -1.30
C GLU A 161 -17.84 -7.06 -1.38
N SER A 162 -17.15 -7.33 -2.48
CA SER A 162 -16.29 -8.52 -2.62
C SER A 162 -14.93 -8.19 -3.21
N TRP A 163 -13.88 -8.74 -2.62
CA TRP A 163 -12.47 -8.51 -2.98
C TRP A 163 -12.01 -9.32 -4.19
N THR A 164 -12.78 -10.33 -4.59
CA THR A 164 -12.47 -11.27 -5.68
C THR A 164 -13.69 -11.53 -6.56
N ALA A 165 -14.68 -10.63 -6.55
CA ALA A 165 -15.81 -10.77 -7.45
C ALA A 165 -15.30 -10.68 -8.89
N VAL A 166 -15.57 -11.74 -9.65
CA VAL A 166 -15.42 -11.73 -11.10
C VAL A 166 -16.46 -10.76 -11.63
N SER A 167 -16.00 -9.65 -12.21
CA SER A 167 -16.90 -8.68 -12.84
C SER A 167 -17.10 -9.01 -14.31
N ASP A 168 -18.21 -8.51 -14.87
CA ASP A 168 -18.49 -8.60 -16.29
C ASP A 168 -17.47 -7.78 -17.09
N ALA A 169 -16.67 -8.46 -17.92
CA ALA A 169 -15.71 -7.82 -18.82
C ALA A 169 -16.39 -6.84 -19.79
N LYS A 170 -17.65 -7.08 -20.19
CA LYS A 170 -18.40 -6.18 -21.06
C LYS A 170 -18.72 -4.85 -20.37
N LYS A 171 -19.05 -4.90 -19.07
CA LYS A 171 -19.30 -3.70 -18.25
C LYS A 171 -18.02 -2.85 -18.18
N MET A 172 -16.89 -3.46 -17.83
CA MET A 172 -15.59 -2.79 -17.83
C MET A 172 -15.25 -2.20 -19.20
N MET A 173 -15.42 -2.95 -20.31
CA MET A 173 -15.20 -2.42 -21.65
C MET A 173 -16.08 -1.19 -21.96
N LEU A 174 -17.34 -1.20 -21.53
CA LEU A 174 -18.25 -0.07 -21.73
C LEU A 174 -17.80 1.16 -20.94
N GLU A 175 -17.46 0.98 -19.67
CA GLU A 175 -17.00 2.06 -18.78
C GLU A 175 -15.73 2.73 -19.29
N PHE A 176 -14.81 1.95 -19.86
CA PHE A 176 -13.54 2.46 -20.39
C PHE A 176 -13.58 2.76 -21.89
N SER A 177 -14.74 2.70 -22.55
CA SER A 177 -14.88 2.90 -24.02
C SER A 177 -14.42 4.28 -24.53
N GLY A 178 -14.34 5.27 -23.63
CA GLY A 178 -13.83 6.62 -23.95
C GLY A 178 -12.30 6.73 -23.98
N PHE A 179 -11.57 5.70 -23.58
CA PHE A 179 -10.11 5.68 -23.60
C PHE A 179 -9.56 5.43 -25.01
N GLU A 180 -8.31 5.83 -25.20
CA GLU A 180 -7.62 5.76 -26.49
C GLU A 180 -7.49 4.34 -27.08
N PRO A 181 -7.21 4.20 -28.39
CA PRO A 181 -7.19 2.91 -29.07
C PRO A 181 -6.26 1.87 -28.43
N ARG A 182 -5.10 2.27 -27.90
CA ARG A 182 -4.17 1.35 -27.22
C ARG A 182 -4.79 0.72 -25.98
N VAL A 183 -5.48 1.52 -25.16
CA VAL A 183 -6.21 1.03 -23.99
C VAL A 183 -7.32 0.07 -24.41
N GLN A 184 -8.07 0.40 -25.48
CA GLN A 184 -9.11 -0.52 -25.99
C GLN A 184 -8.53 -1.88 -26.41
N LYS A 185 -7.39 -1.88 -27.11
CA LYS A 185 -6.70 -3.12 -27.51
C LYS A 185 -6.27 -3.97 -26.31
N ILE A 186 -5.80 -3.32 -25.25
CA ILE A 186 -5.35 -3.98 -24.00
C ILE A 186 -6.54 -4.54 -23.24
N ILE A 187 -7.58 -3.74 -22.98
CA ILE A 187 -8.77 -4.14 -22.21
C ILE A 187 -9.50 -5.29 -22.89
N ALA A 188 -9.51 -5.34 -24.22
CA ALA A 188 -10.11 -6.44 -24.99
C ALA A 188 -9.47 -7.82 -24.72
N GLN A 189 -8.27 -7.87 -24.12
CA GLN A 189 -7.63 -9.13 -23.73
C GLN A 189 -8.06 -9.63 -22.34
N ILE A 190 -8.73 -8.78 -21.55
CA ILE A 190 -9.16 -9.11 -20.20
C ILE A 190 -10.46 -9.91 -20.27
N LYS A 191 -10.40 -11.19 -19.87
CA LYS A 191 -11.56 -12.08 -19.89
C LYS A 191 -12.33 -12.10 -18.56
N THR A 192 -11.60 -12.03 -17.45
CA THR A 192 -12.13 -12.19 -16.11
C THR A 192 -11.49 -11.13 -15.20
N PRO A 193 -11.96 -9.87 -15.27
CA PRO A 193 -11.48 -8.85 -14.36
C PRO A 193 -11.95 -9.16 -12.94
N LEU A 194 -11.06 -8.97 -11.98
CA LEU A 194 -11.44 -8.90 -10.57
C LEU A 194 -11.77 -7.45 -10.24
N THR A 195 -12.77 -7.23 -9.39
CA THR A 195 -13.11 -5.89 -8.91
C THR A 195 -13.03 -5.86 -7.39
N TRP A 196 -12.48 -4.77 -6.84
CA TRP A 196 -12.62 -4.47 -5.42
C TRP A 196 -12.92 -2.98 -5.22
N ARG A 197 -13.64 -2.71 -4.14
CA ARG A 197 -13.91 -1.37 -3.65
C ARG A 197 -12.67 -0.79 -3.01
N LEU A 198 -12.31 0.44 -3.37
CA LEU A 198 -11.26 1.17 -2.67
C LEU A 198 -11.84 1.79 -1.41
N VAL A 199 -11.29 1.42 -0.26
CA VAL A 199 -11.66 1.96 1.03
C VAL A 199 -10.46 2.55 1.72
N ASP A 200 -10.71 3.55 2.53
CA ASP A 200 -9.72 4.32 3.27
C ASP A 200 -9.98 4.22 4.77
N ARG A 201 -8.97 4.53 5.59
CA ARG A 201 -9.09 4.65 7.04
C ARG A 201 -8.24 5.81 7.52
N ASN A 202 -8.67 6.43 8.62
CA ASN A 202 -7.83 7.40 9.29
C ASN A 202 -6.66 6.68 9.96
N PRO A 203 -5.49 7.33 10.09
CA PRO A 203 -4.42 6.79 10.90
C PRO A 203 -4.90 6.49 12.33
N LEU A 204 -4.59 5.30 12.83
CA LEU A 204 -4.96 4.91 14.19
C LEU A 204 -4.18 5.73 15.21
N GLU A 205 -4.82 6.09 16.32
CA GLU A 205 -4.15 6.77 17.44
C GLU A 205 -3.16 5.87 18.16
N THR A 206 -3.47 4.57 18.25
CA THR A 206 -2.58 3.56 18.83
C THR A 206 -2.61 2.27 18.05
N TRP A 207 -1.45 1.60 18.02
CA TRP A 207 -1.22 0.32 17.38
C TRP A 207 -1.10 -0.81 18.40
N VAL A 208 -1.09 -0.46 19.69
CA VAL A 208 -0.75 -1.34 20.80
C VAL A 208 -1.90 -1.35 21.79
N GLN A 209 -2.42 -2.54 22.08
CA GLN A 209 -3.45 -2.72 23.10
C GLN A 209 -2.93 -2.23 24.47
N PRO A 210 -3.77 -1.66 25.36
CA PRO A 210 -3.31 -0.97 26.57
C PRO A 210 -2.35 -1.75 27.50
N ARG A 211 -2.48 -3.08 27.58
CA ARG A 211 -1.61 -3.96 28.39
C ARG A 211 -0.29 -4.32 27.69
N GLY A 212 -0.15 -3.99 26.40
CA GLY A 212 1.08 -4.19 25.63
C GLY A 212 1.33 -5.64 25.26
N ARG A 213 0.26 -6.40 24.98
CA ARG A 213 0.31 -7.83 24.62
C ARG A 213 -0.29 -8.16 23.25
N VAL A 214 -0.88 -7.14 22.60
CA VAL A 214 -1.39 -7.23 21.23
C VAL A 214 -0.95 -5.98 20.48
N THR A 215 -0.42 -6.15 19.27
CA THR A 215 -0.05 -5.03 18.37
C THR A 215 -0.57 -5.28 16.95
N LEU A 216 -0.65 -4.24 16.13
CA LEU A 216 -1.02 -4.32 14.72
C LEU A 216 0.19 -4.15 13.80
N LEU A 217 0.07 -4.63 12.56
CA LEU A 217 1.07 -4.51 11.50
C LEU A 217 0.40 -4.44 10.12
N GLY A 218 0.97 -3.69 9.18
CA GLY A 218 0.52 -3.62 7.80
C GLY A 218 -0.92 -3.11 7.66
N ASP A 219 -1.70 -3.68 6.73
CA ASP A 219 -3.08 -3.24 6.44
C ASP A 219 -4.07 -3.40 7.62
N ALA A 220 -3.75 -4.22 8.63
CA ALA A 220 -4.50 -4.25 9.87
C ALA A 220 -4.36 -2.93 10.64
N CYS A 221 -3.24 -2.26 10.48
CA CYS A 221 -2.83 -1.05 11.18
C CYS A 221 -3.03 0.23 10.36
N HIS A 222 -2.48 0.27 9.14
CA HIS A 222 -2.39 1.46 8.30
C HIS A 222 -2.69 1.15 6.83
N PRO A 223 -3.90 0.70 6.49
CA PRO A 223 -4.22 0.39 5.09
C PRO A 223 -4.01 1.62 4.21
N ILE A 224 -3.27 1.43 3.12
CA ILE A 224 -2.86 2.50 2.20
C ILE A 224 -3.53 2.29 0.85
N LEU A 225 -4.15 3.35 0.32
CA LEU A 225 -4.70 3.31 -1.04
C LEU A 225 -3.59 2.96 -2.06
N PRO A 226 -3.91 2.26 -3.16
CA PRO A 226 -2.89 1.72 -4.06
C PRO A 226 -2.20 2.77 -4.95
N HIS A 227 -2.54 4.06 -4.82
CA HIS A 227 -2.09 5.12 -5.72
C HIS A 227 -0.58 5.36 -5.73
N ARG A 228 0.14 4.93 -4.69
CA ARG A 228 1.61 5.06 -4.58
C ARG A 228 2.35 3.74 -4.37
N ALA A 229 1.65 2.60 -4.41
CA ALA A 229 2.23 1.27 -4.19
C ALA A 229 3.04 1.10 -2.87
N LEU A 230 2.69 1.84 -1.81
CA LEU A 230 3.44 1.85 -0.55
C LEU A 230 2.98 0.81 0.48
N GLY A 231 1.79 0.22 0.33
CA GLY A 231 1.20 -0.66 1.36
C GLY A 231 2.10 -1.85 1.74
N THR A 232 2.54 -2.63 0.75
CA THR A 232 3.42 -3.79 0.98
C THR A 232 4.78 -3.38 1.54
N VAL A 233 5.34 -2.27 1.06
CA VAL A 233 6.63 -1.73 1.56
C VAL A 233 6.50 -1.41 3.05
N MET A 234 5.45 -0.69 3.44
CA MET A 234 5.21 -0.33 4.83
C MET A 234 5.01 -1.56 5.74
N ALA A 235 4.33 -2.60 5.26
CA ALA A 235 4.15 -3.84 6.00
C ALA A 235 5.46 -4.62 6.20
N ILE A 236 6.36 -4.62 5.20
CA ILE A 236 7.68 -5.26 5.31
C ILE A 236 8.56 -4.48 6.30
N GLU A 237 8.59 -3.16 6.19
CA GLU A 237 9.32 -2.29 7.12
C GLU A 237 8.82 -2.43 8.56
N ASP A 238 7.51 -2.60 8.76
CA ASP A 238 6.96 -2.89 10.08
C ASP A 238 7.48 -4.21 10.65
N ALA A 239 7.53 -5.26 9.83
CA ALA A 239 8.00 -6.58 10.25
C ALA A 239 9.49 -6.53 10.62
N ALA A 240 10.30 -5.79 9.84
CA ALA A 240 11.71 -5.55 10.15
C ALA A 240 11.88 -4.77 11.46
N ALA A 241 11.16 -3.65 11.63
CA ALA A 241 11.23 -2.83 12.83
C ALA A 241 10.87 -3.64 14.09
N LEU A 242 9.73 -4.33 14.03
CA LEU A 242 9.25 -5.12 15.15
C LEU A 242 10.18 -6.30 15.45
N GLY A 243 10.69 -6.99 14.41
CA GLY A 243 11.65 -8.08 14.56
C GLY A 243 12.95 -7.62 15.22
N ASN A 244 13.53 -6.50 14.78
CA ASN A 244 14.76 -5.96 15.34
C ASN A 244 14.57 -5.53 16.80
N ILE A 245 13.51 -4.78 17.11
CA ILE A 245 13.22 -4.36 18.49
C ILE A 245 13.04 -5.57 19.40
N LEU A 246 12.25 -6.57 18.97
CA LEU A 246 12.00 -7.78 19.76
C LEU A 246 13.22 -8.71 19.85
N SER A 247 14.22 -8.57 18.98
CA SER A 247 15.47 -9.35 19.07
C SER A 247 16.26 -9.07 20.35
N HIS A 248 16.04 -7.90 20.96
CA HIS A 248 16.65 -7.52 22.23
C HIS A 248 15.81 -7.91 23.47
N LEU A 249 14.69 -8.60 23.28
CA LEU A 249 13.79 -8.97 24.36
C LEU A 249 14.46 -10.00 25.27
N SER A 250 14.60 -9.68 26.56
CA SER A 250 15.12 -10.60 27.57
C SER A 250 14.07 -11.02 28.61
N SER A 251 12.97 -10.27 28.72
CA SER A 251 11.82 -10.60 29.54
C SER A 251 10.51 -10.15 28.89
N GLN A 252 9.43 -10.90 29.09
CA GLN A 252 8.11 -10.54 28.61
C GLN A 252 7.57 -9.22 29.19
N ASP A 253 8.07 -8.78 30.33
CA ASP A 253 7.67 -7.51 30.95
C ASP A 253 8.14 -6.28 30.15
N GLN A 254 9.06 -6.48 29.21
CA GLN A 254 9.54 -5.44 28.29
C GLN A 254 8.63 -5.26 27.06
N LEU A 255 7.71 -6.19 26.79
CA LEU A 255 6.80 -6.11 25.63
C LEU A 255 6.05 -4.77 25.56
N PRO A 256 5.44 -4.24 26.63
CA PRO A 256 4.68 -2.99 26.54
C PRO A 256 5.51 -1.79 26.09
N VAL A 257 6.77 -1.72 26.52
CA VAL A 257 7.66 -0.62 26.13
C VAL A 257 8.19 -0.81 24.71
N PHE A 258 8.55 -2.05 24.33
CA PHE A 258 9.04 -2.35 22.99
C PHE A 258 7.97 -2.14 21.90
N LEU A 259 6.72 -2.53 22.17
CA LEU A 259 5.61 -2.28 21.24
C LEU A 259 5.31 -0.78 21.08
N LYS A 260 5.42 0.00 22.16
CA LYS A 260 5.29 1.47 22.09
C LYS A 260 6.43 2.10 21.29
N THR A 261 7.65 1.58 21.43
CA THR A 261 8.79 1.99 20.60
C THR A 261 8.50 1.72 19.13
N TYR A 262 8.07 0.49 18.79
CA TYR A 262 7.68 0.11 17.44
C TYR A 262 6.65 1.09 16.86
N GLN A 263 5.57 1.38 17.60
CA GLN A 263 4.61 2.40 17.20
C GLN A 263 5.28 3.76 16.99
N SER A 264 6.12 4.24 17.91
CA SER A 264 6.73 5.58 17.81
C SER A 264 7.62 5.75 16.57
N ILE A 265 8.34 4.70 16.16
CA ILE A 265 9.22 4.72 14.99
C ILE A 265 8.39 4.72 13.70
N ARG A 266 7.34 3.89 13.64
CA ARG A 266 6.61 3.61 12.40
C ARG A 266 5.39 4.50 12.17
N HIS A 267 4.75 4.98 13.24
CA HIS A 267 3.46 5.69 13.18
C HIS A 267 3.50 6.91 12.26
N ARG A 268 4.52 7.76 12.40
CA ARG A 268 4.66 8.98 11.60
C ARG A 268 4.74 8.66 10.10
N LEU A 269 5.54 7.66 9.74
CA LEU A 269 5.81 7.29 8.34
C LEU A 269 4.58 6.65 7.70
N ALA A 270 3.97 5.68 8.38
CA ALA A 270 2.75 5.03 7.92
C ALA A 270 1.59 6.03 7.76
N SER A 271 1.41 6.92 8.74
CA SER A 271 0.38 7.97 8.69
C SER A 271 0.61 8.94 7.52
N ALA A 272 1.85 9.34 7.28
CA ALA A 272 2.21 10.20 6.15
C ALA A 272 1.95 9.50 4.81
N ALA A 273 2.27 8.21 4.69
CA ALA A 273 2.00 7.44 3.48
C ALA A 273 0.49 7.27 3.21
N GLN A 274 -0.32 7.05 4.25
CA GLN A 274 -1.79 7.08 4.12
C GLN A 274 -2.27 8.43 3.59
N ALA A 275 -1.79 9.54 4.18
CA ALA A 275 -2.17 10.89 3.77
C ALA A 275 -1.76 11.23 2.32
N ILE A 276 -0.53 10.89 1.93
CA ILE A 276 -0.02 11.15 0.57
C ILE A 276 -0.77 10.30 -0.46
N SER A 277 -1.09 9.05 -0.13
CA SER A 277 -1.87 8.20 -1.04
C SER A 277 -3.29 8.73 -1.22
N ARG A 278 -3.92 9.22 -0.14
CA ARG A 278 -5.22 9.92 -0.20
C ARG A 278 -5.17 11.17 -1.08
N MET A 279 -4.11 11.98 -0.97
CA MET A 279 -3.93 13.16 -1.81
C MET A 279 -3.72 12.79 -3.29
N SER A 280 -3.00 11.70 -3.53
CA SER A 280 -2.67 11.23 -4.88
C SER A 280 -3.92 10.82 -5.67
N LYS A 281 -4.99 10.36 -5.00
CA LYS A 281 -6.30 10.19 -5.63
C LYS A 281 -6.77 11.46 -6.35
N GLN A 282 -6.65 12.62 -5.72
CA GLN A 282 -7.10 13.90 -6.30
C GLN A 282 -6.24 14.30 -7.49
N LEU A 283 -4.92 14.07 -7.42
CA LEU A 283 -3.99 14.38 -8.51
C LEU A 283 -4.22 13.51 -9.75
N LEU A 284 -4.67 12.27 -9.55
CA LEU A 284 -5.00 11.35 -10.64
C LEU A 284 -6.36 11.64 -11.30
N GLN A 285 -7.15 12.56 -10.74
CA GLN A 285 -8.41 13.01 -11.30
C GLN A 285 -8.20 14.28 -12.14
N ILE A 286 -7.90 14.11 -13.42
CA ILE A 286 -7.68 15.23 -14.34
C ILE A 286 -8.95 15.45 -15.16
N PRO A 287 -9.57 16.66 -15.11
CA PRO A 287 -10.67 17.00 -16.00
C PRO A 287 -10.27 16.73 -17.46
N PRO A 288 -11.19 16.27 -18.33
CA PRO A 288 -10.84 15.98 -19.72
C PRO A 288 -10.22 17.23 -20.39
N ALA A 289 -8.91 17.17 -20.61
CA ALA A 289 -8.11 18.24 -21.17
C ALA A 289 -7.31 17.72 -22.38
N PRO A 290 -6.90 18.58 -23.33
CA PRO A 290 -5.97 18.19 -24.40
C PRO A 290 -4.71 17.56 -23.80
N HIS A 291 -4.10 16.58 -24.49
CA HIS A 291 -2.93 15.82 -24.01
C HIS A 291 -1.86 16.70 -23.36
N ASP A 292 -1.47 17.78 -24.04
CA ASP A 292 -0.46 18.69 -23.54
C ASP A 292 -0.84 19.32 -22.19
N ALA A 293 -2.11 19.66 -21.98
CA ALA A 293 -2.58 20.22 -20.71
C ALA A 293 -2.62 19.16 -19.59
N ALA A 294 -3.02 17.93 -19.90
CA ALA A 294 -2.93 16.83 -18.94
C ALA A 294 -1.47 16.52 -18.57
N MET A 295 -0.56 16.56 -19.56
CA MET A 295 0.88 16.42 -19.34
C MET A 295 1.45 17.57 -18.51
N ARG A 296 1.03 18.83 -18.72
CA ARG A 296 1.46 19.97 -17.89
C ARG A 296 0.99 19.86 -16.44
N VAL A 297 -0.25 19.43 -16.21
CA VAL A 297 -0.78 19.17 -14.86
C VAL A 297 -0.02 18.04 -14.18
N MET A 298 0.24 16.94 -14.89
CA MET A 298 1.07 15.82 -14.40
C MET A 298 2.56 16.11 -14.39
N LYS A 299 3.03 17.22 -14.95
CA LYS A 299 4.41 17.72 -14.79
C LYS A 299 4.51 18.80 -13.71
N GLY A 300 3.43 19.02 -12.95
CA GLY A 300 3.34 20.07 -11.93
C GLY A 300 3.37 21.50 -12.49
N GLU A 301 3.38 21.71 -13.80
CA GLU A 301 3.54 23.02 -14.45
C GLU A 301 2.33 23.94 -14.24
N ASP A 302 1.11 23.36 -14.13
CA ASP A 302 -0.15 24.10 -13.94
C ASP A 302 -0.72 23.98 -12.50
N ALA A 303 -0.16 23.11 -11.66
CA ALA A 303 -0.64 22.84 -10.29
C ALA A 303 -0.42 24.01 -9.30
N ILE A 304 0.38 25.02 -9.69
CA ILE A 304 0.78 26.16 -8.86
C ILE A 304 -0.38 27.13 -8.54
N LYS A 305 -1.53 27.05 -9.23
CA LYS A 305 -2.55 28.14 -9.20
C LYS A 305 -3.80 27.95 -8.33
N HIS A 306 -4.04 26.80 -7.69
CA HIS A 306 -5.37 26.49 -7.11
C HIS A 306 -5.43 26.01 -5.64
N VAL A 307 -4.38 26.14 -4.82
CA VAL A 307 -4.35 25.52 -3.47
C VAL A 307 -4.41 26.50 -2.28
N GLU A 308 -4.51 27.81 -2.51
CA GLU A 308 -4.35 28.79 -1.41
C GLU A 308 -5.57 29.06 -0.50
N LYS A 309 -6.73 28.40 -0.65
CA LYS A 309 -7.96 28.94 -0.03
C LYS A 309 -8.62 28.24 1.15
N ASP A 310 -8.23 27.05 1.54
CA ASP A 310 -8.86 26.42 2.71
C ASP A 310 -7.78 25.91 3.68
N LEU A 311 -7.75 26.50 4.89
CA LEU A 311 -7.37 25.89 6.18
C LEU A 311 -7.00 26.97 7.23
N ASP A 312 -7.96 27.82 7.59
CA ASP A 312 -7.91 28.52 8.89
C ASP A 312 -8.38 27.53 9.97
N GLY A 313 -7.46 26.72 10.52
CA GLY A 313 -7.81 25.83 11.62
C GLY A 313 -6.83 24.72 11.94
N GLY A 314 -5.69 25.05 12.55
CA GLY A 314 -5.15 24.22 13.64
C GLY A 314 -4.50 22.88 13.29
N PHE A 315 -3.79 22.76 12.17
CA PHE A 315 -2.64 21.85 12.05
C PHE A 315 -1.54 22.61 11.30
N ALA A 316 -0.37 22.77 11.92
CA ALA A 316 0.74 23.50 11.33
C ALA A 316 1.14 22.86 9.97
N PRO A 317 1.37 23.65 8.92
CA PRO A 317 1.41 23.16 7.55
C PRO A 317 2.69 22.35 7.29
N LEU A 318 2.52 21.07 6.96
CA LEU A 318 3.44 20.40 6.05
C LEU A 318 3.47 21.25 4.77
N ARG A 319 4.56 21.98 4.57
CA ARG A 319 4.74 22.89 3.43
C ARG A 319 4.37 22.19 2.12
N THR A 320 3.34 22.73 1.49
CA THR A 320 3.04 22.68 0.06
C THR A 320 4.31 22.62 -0.80
N TYR A 321 4.54 21.50 -1.48
CA TYR A 321 5.29 21.46 -2.73
C TYR A 321 4.61 20.50 -3.69
N ALA A 322 3.99 21.07 -4.73
CA ALA A 322 3.54 20.34 -5.89
C ALA A 322 4.71 20.24 -6.86
N VAL A 323 5.22 19.04 -7.15
CA VAL A 323 6.02 18.76 -8.34
C VAL A 323 5.91 17.26 -8.68
N VAL A 324 5.19 16.92 -9.74
CA VAL A 324 5.45 15.66 -10.46
C VAL A 324 6.39 16.08 -11.58
N ASN A 325 7.66 15.68 -11.54
CA ASN A 325 8.58 15.98 -12.64
C ASN A 325 8.76 14.73 -13.53
N ASP A 326 9.07 14.95 -14.80
CA ASP A 326 9.64 13.92 -15.67
C ASP A 326 10.93 13.40 -15.03
N THR A 327 11.05 12.07 -14.86
CA THR A 327 12.00 11.44 -13.90
C THR A 327 11.57 11.77 -12.46
N PRO A 328 11.61 10.87 -11.47
CA PRO A 328 11.45 11.28 -10.07
C PRO A 328 12.36 12.49 -9.84
N GLY A 329 11.77 13.67 -9.65
CA GLY A 329 12.55 14.86 -9.38
C GLY A 329 13.33 14.59 -8.11
N ALA A 330 14.52 15.16 -7.96
CA ALA A 330 15.31 15.01 -6.74
C ALA A 330 14.50 15.33 -5.47
N ASP A 331 13.42 16.11 -5.56
CA ASP A 331 12.54 16.45 -4.45
C ASP A 331 11.43 15.41 -4.17
N GLU A 332 10.84 14.77 -5.18
CA GLU A 332 9.84 13.69 -4.99
C GLU A 332 10.54 12.37 -4.59
N GLN A 333 11.73 12.13 -5.16
CA GLN A 333 12.66 11.10 -4.73
C GLN A 333 13.12 11.38 -3.29
N LYS A 334 13.48 12.62 -2.92
CA LYS A 334 13.77 13.00 -1.52
C LYS A 334 12.56 12.88 -0.60
N GLU A 335 11.34 13.11 -1.06
CA GLU A 335 10.14 12.95 -0.23
C GLU A 335 9.86 11.48 0.03
N ILE A 336 9.93 10.63 -0.99
CA ILE A 336 9.86 9.17 -0.82
C ILE A 336 11.03 8.68 0.02
N GLU A 337 12.26 9.11 -0.24
CA GLU A 337 13.45 8.82 0.58
C GLU A 337 13.31 9.36 2.01
N SER A 338 12.62 10.48 2.22
CA SER A 338 12.34 11.00 3.58
C SER A 338 11.27 10.19 4.31
N LEU A 339 10.43 9.46 3.57
CA LEU A 339 9.50 8.48 4.10
C LEU A 339 10.15 7.10 4.29
N LEU A 340 11.14 6.77 3.45
CA LEU A 340 11.98 5.59 3.57
C LEU A 340 13.05 5.87 4.63
N CYS A 341 12.64 5.75 5.88
CA CYS A 341 13.59 5.63 6.96
C CYS A 341 14.31 4.29 6.82
N ASP A 342 15.63 4.28 6.92
CA ASP A 342 16.33 3.03 7.25
C ASP A 342 15.81 2.61 8.63
N VAL A 343 14.99 1.55 8.62
CA VAL A 343 14.32 1.04 9.80
C VAL A 343 15.35 0.50 10.78
N ASP A 344 16.41 -0.10 10.28
CA ASP A 344 17.48 -0.65 11.10
C ASP A 344 18.22 0.51 11.78
N GLU A 345 18.58 1.56 11.04
CA GLU A 345 19.20 2.76 11.62
C GLU A 345 18.31 3.43 12.68
N ALA A 346 16.99 3.52 12.45
CA ALA A 346 16.08 4.10 13.42
C ALA A 346 15.96 3.28 14.70
N VAL A 347 15.95 1.95 14.59
CA VAL A 347 15.94 1.05 15.74
C VAL A 347 17.27 1.13 16.49
N ASP A 348 18.39 1.12 15.79
CA ASP A 348 19.74 1.23 16.36
C ASP A 348 19.92 2.57 17.09
N LYS A 349 19.47 3.67 16.49
CA LYS A 349 19.49 4.98 17.11
C LYS A 349 18.67 5.00 18.39
N TRP A 350 17.45 4.48 18.36
CA TRP A 350 16.63 4.38 19.57
C TRP A 350 17.30 3.51 20.64
N TRP A 351 17.92 2.40 20.23
CA TRP A 351 18.62 1.50 21.14
C TRP A 351 19.76 2.21 21.87
N ALA A 352 20.57 2.95 21.12
CA ALA A 352 21.70 3.72 21.65
C ALA A 352 21.27 4.87 22.59
N GLU A 353 20.14 5.51 22.31
CA GLU A 353 19.66 6.66 23.09
C GLU A 353 18.90 6.24 24.36
N GLU A 354 18.13 5.16 24.31
CA GLU A 354 17.11 4.86 25.33
C GLU A 354 16.94 3.36 25.63
N GLY A 355 17.26 2.47 24.67
CA GLY A 355 17.07 1.02 24.80
C GLY A 355 17.83 0.38 25.96
N GLU A 356 19.12 0.69 26.11
CA GLU A 356 19.96 0.15 27.19
C GLU A 356 19.46 0.53 28.59
N ARG A 357 18.90 1.75 28.73
CA ARG A 357 18.38 2.23 30.02
C ARG A 357 17.12 1.48 30.43
N ILE A 358 16.25 1.20 29.47
CA ILE A 358 15.00 0.46 29.69
C ILE A 358 15.27 -1.00 30.04
N VAL A 359 16.24 -1.64 29.38
CA VAL A 359 16.57 -3.06 29.58
C VAL A 359 17.52 -3.29 30.76
N GLY A 360 18.49 -2.40 31.00
CA GLY A 360 19.45 -2.50 32.10
C GLY A 360 18.87 -2.15 33.48
N GLY A 361 17.76 -1.41 33.53
CA GLY A 361 17.10 -0.99 34.78
C GLY A 361 16.45 -2.11 35.60
N THR A 362 16.27 -3.31 35.03
CA THR A 362 15.68 -4.47 35.74
C THR A 362 16.72 -5.33 36.48
N GLY A 363 18.00 -4.96 36.46
CA GLY A 363 19.12 -5.75 37.00
C GLY A 363 19.80 -5.23 38.28
N SER A 364 19.16 -4.37 39.08
CA SER A 364 19.77 -3.83 40.32
C SER A 364 18.75 -3.68 41.46
N LYS A 365 18.29 -4.81 41.99
CA LYS A 365 17.75 -4.92 43.36
C LYS A 365 18.18 -6.28 43.93
N GLY A 366 19.41 -6.34 44.42
CA GLY A 366 19.99 -7.54 45.00
C GLY A 366 21.41 -7.31 45.48
N ALA A 367 21.57 -6.46 46.49
CA ALA A 367 22.69 -6.48 47.44
C ALA A 367 22.19 -5.89 48.76
#